data_AF-A0A263BTZ6-F1
#
_entry.id   AF-A0A263BTZ6-F1
#
_cell.length_a   1.000
_cell.length_b   1.000
_cell.length_c   1.000
_cell.angle_alpha   90.00
_cell.angle_beta   90.00
_cell.angle_gamma   90.00
#
_symmetry.space_group_name_H-M   'P 1'
#
loop_
_entity.id
_entity.type
_entity.pdbx_description
1 polymer ?
#
loop_
_entity_poly.entity_id
_entity_poly.type
_entity_poly.pdbx_seq_one_letter_code
_entity_poly.pdbx_strand_id
1 'polypeptide(L)' 'MTSQAIIEVWGDTKEVFEQFGIAINSKQLQTLVSGEKLQKLLKALNDKVGSSSNTCIEGG' A
#
# COMPACT_ATOMS: atom_id res chain seq x y z
N MET A 1 9.75 2.98 -1.67
CA MET A 1 8.40 3.59 -1.64
C MET A 1 8.08 4.07 -0.22
N THR A 2 7.30 5.15 -0.13
CA THR A 2 6.81 5.77 1.12
C THR A 2 5.31 5.56 1.23
N SER A 3 4.73 5.60 2.43
CA SER A 3 3.27 5.48 2.58
C SER A 3 2.53 6.63 1.89
N GLN A 4 3.10 7.84 1.91
CA GLN A 4 2.54 8.99 1.21
C GLN A 4 2.48 8.76 -0.31
N ALA A 5 3.59 8.38 -0.95
CA ALA A 5 3.63 8.21 -2.40
C ALA A 5 2.72 7.10 -2.92
N ILE A 6 2.53 6.03 -2.12
CA ILE A 6 1.62 4.93 -2.48
C ILE A 6 0.17 5.41 -2.44
N ILE A 7 -0.24 6.17 -1.42
CA ILE A 7 -1.61 6.71 -1.31
C ILE A 7 -1.88 7.74 -2.41
N GLU A 8 -0.89 8.54 -2.81
CA GLU A 8 -1.03 9.51 -3.91
C GLU A 8 -1.35 8.83 -5.25
N VAL A 9 -0.85 7.61 -5.49
CA VAL A 9 -1.12 6.83 -6.71
C VAL A 9 -2.37 5.95 -6.55
N TRP A 10 -2.53 5.34 -5.38
CA TRP A 10 -3.62 4.42 -5.06
C TRP A 10 -4.30 4.85 -3.77
N GLY A 11 -5.22 5.83 -3.87
CA GLY A 11 -5.91 6.42 -2.72
C GLY A 11 -6.57 5.41 -1.77
N ASP A 12 -7.10 4.31 -2.32
CA ASP A 12 -7.77 3.25 -1.56
C ASP A 12 -6.82 2.45 -0.65
N THR A 13 -5.50 2.57 -0.84
CA THR A 13 -4.50 1.91 0.01
C THR A 13 -4.33 2.59 1.37
N LYS A 14 -4.91 3.79 1.57
CA LYS A 14 -4.89 4.49 2.85
C LYS A 14 -5.44 3.62 4.00
N GLU A 15 -6.53 2.91 3.75
CA GLU A 15 -7.14 1.95 4.69
C GLU A 15 -6.12 0.91 5.17
N VAL A 16 -5.28 0.39 4.27
CA VAL A 16 -4.31 -0.65 4.59
C VAL A 16 -3.25 -0.10 5.56
N PHE A 17 -2.79 1.13 5.36
CA PHE A 17 -1.84 1.75 6.30
C PHE A 17 -2.46 1.99 7.67
N GLU A 18 -3.72 2.41 7.73
CA GLU A 18 -4.47 2.60 8.98
C GLU A 18 -4.64 1.28 9.74
N GLN A 19 -5.00 0.18 9.04
CA GLN A 19 -5.13 -1.16 9.63
C GLN A 19 -3.82 -1.68 10.24
N PHE A 20 -2.67 -1.35 9.64
CA PHE A 20 -1.35 -1.75 10.14
C PHE A 20 -0.77 -0.78 11.20
N GLY A 21 -1.49 0.31 11.50
CA GLY A 21 -1.06 1.37 12.42
C GLY A 21 0.14 2.16 11.92
N ILE A 22 0.26 2.33 10.60
CA ILE A 22 1.39 3.02 9.97
C ILE A 22 0.97 4.44 9.61
N ALA A 23 1.67 5.43 10.17
CA ALA A 23 1.43 6.82 9.83
C ALA A 23 1.78 7.11 8.35
N ILE A 24 0.97 7.95 7.71
CA ILE A 24 1.26 8.49 6.39
C ILE A 24 2.44 9.45 6.53
N ASN A 25 3.55 9.13 5.87
CA ASN A 25 4.73 9.97 5.89
C ASN A 25 5.60 9.73 4.65
N SER A 26 6.60 10.60 4.48
CA SER A 26 7.55 10.56 3.38
C SER A 26 8.81 9.73 3.69
N LYS A 27 8.83 8.96 4.78
CA LYS A 27 9.92 8.01 5.10
C LYS A 27 9.69 6.68 4.38
N GLN A 28 10.78 5.95 4.15
CA GLN A 28 10.68 4.65 3.49
C GLN A 28 9.94 3.65 4.38
N LEU A 29 9.07 2.82 3.80
CA LEU A 29 8.33 1.80 4.56
C LEU A 29 9.25 0.88 5.36
N GLN A 30 10.39 0.48 4.79
CA GLN A 30 11.40 -0.35 5.46
C GLN A 30 12.01 0.29 6.73
N THR A 31 11.86 1.61 6.91
CA THR A 31 12.31 2.33 8.12
C THR A 31 11.21 2.43 9.18
N LEU A 32 9.95 2.25 8.80
CA LEU A 32 8.78 2.32 9.67
C LEU A 32 8.35 0.93 10.14
N VAL A 33 8.55 -0.07 9.30
CA VAL A 33 8.19 -1.47 9.52
C VAL A 33 9.24 -2.38 8.90
N SER A 34 9.64 -3.40 9.65
CA SER A 34 10.70 -4.33 9.25
C SER A 34 10.26 -5.78 9.43
N GLY A 35 10.94 -6.69 8.73
CA GLY A 35 10.73 -8.13 8.85
C GLY A 35 9.35 -8.58 8.34
N GLU A 36 8.71 -9.48 9.08
CA GLU A 36 7.44 -10.09 8.70
C GLU A 36 6.30 -9.06 8.55
N LYS A 37 6.32 -7.98 9.35
CA LYS A 37 5.29 -6.93 9.27
C LYS A 37 5.34 -6.18 7.94
N LEU A 38 6.55 -5.96 7.40
CA LEU A 38 6.72 -5.35 6.08
C LEU A 38 6.19 -6.28 4.97
N GLN A 39 6.47 -7.58 5.06
CA GLN A 39 5.96 -8.57 4.08
C GLN A 39 4.42 -8.63 4.08
N LYS A 40 3.81 -8.68 5.26
CA LYS A 40 2.35 -8.66 5.41
C LYS A 40 1.72 -7.37 4.86
N LEU A 41 2.35 -6.22 5.11
CA LEU A 41 1.90 -4.94 4.57
C LEU A 41 1.95 -4.93 3.03
N LEU A 42 3.08 -5.34 2.44
CA LEU A 42 3.25 -5.38 0.99
C LEU A 42 2.23 -6.32 0.33
N LYS A 43 1.96 -7.48 0.93
CA LYS A 43 0.91 -8.39 0.45
C LYS A 43 -0.47 -7.72 0.47
N ALA A 44 -0.84 -7.09 1.60
CA ALA A 44 -2.13 -6.42 1.72
C ALA A 44 -2.30 -5.25 0.73
N LEU A 45 -1.23 -4.48 0.50
CA LEU A 45 -1.21 -3.42 -0.53
C LEU A 45 -1.44 -3.99 -1.92
N ASN A 46 -0.74 -5.07 -2.29
CA ASN A 46 -0.91 -5.71 -3.59
C ASN A 46 -2.30 -6.33 -3.76
N ASP A 47 -2.83 -6.98 -2.73
CA ASP A 47 -4.20 -7.52 -2.73
C ASP A 47 -5.22 -6.39 -2.92
N LYS A 48 -5.04 -5.24 -2.25
CA LYS A 48 -5.94 -4.09 -2.38
C LYS A 48 -5.87 -3.48 -3.78
N VAL A 49 -4.67 -3.20 -4.30
CA VAL A 49 -4.48 -2.62 -5.64
C VAL A 49 -4.97 -3.57 -6.74
N GLY A 50 -4.73 -4.87 -6.60
CA GLY A 50 -5.19 -5.89 -7.55
C GLY A 50 -6.70 -6.15 -7.48
N SER A 51 -7.31 -5.98 -6.31
CA SER A 51 -8.77 -6.10 -6.13
C SER A 51 -9.53 -4.82 -6.47
N SER A 52 -8.87 -3.66 -6.45
CA SER A 52 -9.46 -2.42 -6.95
C SER A 52 -9.71 -2.57 -8.44
N SER A 53 -10.97 -2.38 -8.85
CA SER A 53 -11.52 -2.52 -10.21
C SER A 53 -10.83 -1.67 -11.29
N ASN A 54 -9.81 -0.89 -10.92
CA ASN A 54 -9.05 0.01 -11.78
C ASN A 54 -7.98 -0.70 -12.62
N THR A 55 -7.92 -2.04 -12.56
CA THR A 55 -7.06 -2.89 -13.41
C THR A 55 -7.80 -3.51 -14.58
N CYS A 56 -9.07 -3.13 -14.83
CA CYS A 56 -9.72 -3.43 -16.11
C CYS A 56 -9.15 -2.49 -17.18
N ILE A 57 -7.97 -2.84 -17.69
CA ILE A 57 -7.58 -2.41 -19.03
C ILE A 57 -8.47 -3.20 -20.01
N GLU A 58 -9.56 -2.59 -20.46
CA GLU A 58 -10.26 -3.02 -21.67
C GLU A 58 -9.24 -2.93 -22.83
N GLY A 59 -8.72 -4.06 -23.30
CA GLY A 59 -7.85 -4.11 -24.48
C GLY A 59 -6.80 -5.21 -24.42
N GLY A 60 -7.24 -6.45 -24.66
CA GLY A 60 -6.42 -7.47 -25.31
C GLY A 60 -6.77 -7.51 -26.78
#